data_AF-A0A1F8PUJ5-F1
#
_entry.id   AF-A0A1F8PUJ5-F1
#
_cell.length_a   1.000
_cell.length_b   1.000
_cell.length_c   1.000
_cell.angle_alpha   90.00
_cell.angle_beta   90.00
_cell.angle_gamma   90.00
#
_symmetry.space_group_name_H-M   'P 1'
#
loop_
_entity.id
_entity.type
_entity.pdbx_description
1 polymer ?
#
loop_
_entity_poly.entity_id
_entity_poly.type
_entity_poly.pdbx_seq_one_letter_code
_entity_poly.pdbx_strand_id
1 'polypeptide(L)'
;METSQEKLEQGLMNLLLQGEHPILNILRQQYASARVVSRSFTGYGFYTHYGILKTVPLVEPQNFAAGNVNIQLEGVLNGAGCVLFIRDGRLSFLECYTFDDPWPDQIMIKSLSEAIPAIP
;
A
#
# COMPACT_ATOMS: atom_id res chain seq x y z
N MET A 1 16.93 -7.74 9.40
CA MET A 1 15.80 -7.33 10.27
C MET A 1 14.88 -6.48 9.42
N GLU A 2 13.58 -6.71 9.50
CA GLU A 2 12.58 -5.92 8.79
C GLU A 2 12.44 -4.54 9.46
N THR A 3 12.44 -3.47 8.66
CA THR A 3 12.26 -2.09 9.11
C THR A 3 10.82 -1.83 9.55
N SER A 4 10.57 -0.78 10.33
CA SER A 4 9.20 -0.38 10.71
C SER A 4 8.33 -0.02 9.51
N GLN A 5 8.95 0.52 8.46
CA GLN A 5 8.32 0.80 7.17
C GLN A 5 7.83 -0.46 6.47
N GLU A 6 8.69 -1.48 6.34
CA GLU A 6 8.34 -2.74 5.70
C GLU A 6 7.18 -3.43 6.42
N LYS A 7 7.17 -3.38 7.75
CA LYS A 7 6.05 -3.89 8.56
C LYS A 7 4.74 -3.17 8.28
N LEU A 8 4.77 -1.83 8.16
CA LEU A 8 3.59 -1.06 7.79
C LEU A 8 3.11 -1.45 6.40
N GLU A 9 4.00 -1.43 5.40
CA GLU A 9 3.68 -1.80 4.02
C GLU A 9 3.06 -3.19 3.92
N GLN A 10 3.66 -4.18 4.60
CA GLN A 10 3.14 -5.54 4.61
C GLN A 10 1.75 -5.61 5.25
N GLY A 11 1.53 -4.93 6.38
CA GLY A 11 0.23 -4.85 7.04
C GLY A 11 -0.83 -4.22 6.14
N LEU A 12 -0.50 -3.11 5.48
CA LEU A 12 -1.39 -2.42 4.55
C LEU A 12 -1.70 -3.29 3.34
N MET A 13 -0.71 -3.91 2.70
CA MET A 13 -0.92 -4.77 1.54
C MET A 13 -1.76 -6.00 1.87
N ASN A 14 -1.60 -6.59 3.06
CA ASN A 14 -2.45 -7.69 3.51
C ASN A 14 -3.93 -7.26 3.61
N LEU A 15 -4.20 -6.07 4.14
CA LEU A 15 -5.55 -5.53 4.29
C LEU A 15 -6.16 -5.07 2.96
N LEU A 16 -5.40 -4.32 2.16
CA LEU A 16 -5.85 -3.80 0.86
C LEU A 16 -6.15 -4.93 -0.13
N LEU A 17 -5.47 -6.07 0.01
CA LEU A 17 -5.64 -7.22 -0.88
C LEU A 17 -6.54 -8.31 -0.29
N GLN A 18 -7.28 -8.06 0.80
CA GLN A 18 -8.14 -9.07 1.44
C GLN A 18 -9.48 -9.28 0.72
N GLY A 19 -10.03 -10.48 0.79
CA GLY A 19 -11.34 -10.82 0.23
C GLY A 19 -11.28 -11.62 -1.08
N GLU A 20 -12.46 -11.97 -1.61
CA GLU A 20 -12.60 -12.99 -2.67
C GLU A 20 -12.73 -12.43 -4.09
N HIS A 21 -12.73 -11.10 -4.25
CA HIS A 21 -12.89 -10.49 -5.56
C HIS A 21 -11.79 -10.94 -6.54
N PRO A 22 -12.10 -11.30 -7.80
CA PRO A 22 -11.12 -11.84 -8.74
C PRO A 22 -9.89 -10.95 -8.96
N ILE A 23 -10.06 -9.63 -9.00
CA ILE A 23 -8.96 -8.65 -9.08
C ILE A 23 -7.99 -8.84 -7.91
N LEU A 24 -8.50 -8.96 -6.68
CA LEU A 24 -7.68 -9.11 -5.49
C LEU A 24 -6.90 -10.44 -5.49
N ASN A 25 -7.46 -11.50 -6.06
CA ASN A 25 -6.72 -12.76 -6.25
C ASN A 25 -5.50 -12.57 -7.14
N ILE A 26 -5.65 -11.87 -8.27
CA ILE A 26 -4.53 -11.57 -9.17
C ILE A 26 -3.53 -10.62 -8.51
N LEU A 27 -4.00 -9.57 -7.83
CA LEU A 27 -3.11 -8.63 -7.12
C LEU A 27 -2.30 -9.33 -6.01
N ARG A 28 -2.88 -10.31 -5.30
CA ARG A 28 -2.12 -11.14 -4.35
C ARG A 28 -1.03 -11.96 -5.04
N GLN A 29 -1.30 -12.52 -6.22
CA GLN A 29 -0.27 -13.23 -7.00
C GLN A 29 0.86 -12.28 -7.44
N GLN A 30 0.51 -11.06 -7.87
CA GLN A 30 1.50 -10.04 -8.19
C GLN A 30 2.34 -9.68 -6.97
N TYR A 31 1.70 -9.41 -5.83
CA TYR A 31 2.37 -9.04 -4.59
C TYR A 31 3.31 -10.13 -4.07
N ALA A 32 2.92 -11.41 -4.17
CA ALA A 32 3.76 -12.54 -3.78
C ALA A 32 5.08 -12.63 -4.56
N SER A 33 5.13 -12.06 -5.77
CA SER A 33 6.34 -11.97 -6.61
C SER A 33 7.01 -10.60 -6.61
N ALA A 34 6.42 -9.64 -5.89
CA ALA A 34 6.84 -8.24 -5.95
C ALA A 34 8.16 -8.04 -5.22
N ARG A 35 8.96 -7.12 -5.75
CA ARG A 35 10.09 -6.52 -5.04
C ARG A 35 9.87 -5.03 -4.89
N VAL A 36 10.28 -4.48 -3.75
CA VAL A 36 10.38 -3.02 -3.62
C VAL A 36 11.55 -2.55 -4.48
N VAL A 37 11.26 -1.66 -5.43
CA VAL A 37 12.24 -1.07 -6.34
C VAL A 37 12.84 0.20 -5.73
N SER A 38 11.99 1.04 -5.13
CA SER A 38 12.41 2.28 -4.48
C SER A 38 11.35 2.76 -3.50
N ARG A 39 11.77 3.66 -2.61
CA ARG A 39 10.89 4.43 -1.74
C ARG A 39 11.21 5.92 -1.88
N SER A 40 10.19 6.75 -1.98
CA SER A 40 10.31 8.20 -2.16
C SER A 40 9.54 8.92 -1.06
N PHE A 41 10.23 9.67 -0.21
CA PHE A 41 9.62 10.40 0.91
C PHE A 41 9.33 11.84 0.53
N THR A 42 8.16 12.34 0.94
CA THR A 42 7.68 13.70 0.60
C THR A 42 7.68 14.66 1.79
N GLY A 43 7.97 14.15 3.00
CA GLY A 43 7.81 14.86 4.27
C GLY A 43 6.44 14.68 4.92
N TYR A 44 5.40 14.40 4.15
CA TYR A 44 4.03 14.10 4.62
C TYR A 44 3.60 12.67 4.30
N GLY A 45 4.51 11.87 3.76
CA GLY A 45 4.20 10.55 3.27
C GLY A 45 5.35 9.94 2.51
N PHE A 46 5.04 8.83 1.86
CA PHE A 46 5.98 8.18 0.96
C PHE A 46 5.26 7.36 -0.11
N TYR A 47 6.01 7.07 -1.15
CA TYR A 47 5.66 6.10 -2.19
C TYR A 47 6.55 4.88 -2.07
N THR A 48 5.97 3.68 -2.18
CA THR A 48 6.72 2.43 -2.32
C THR A 48 6.43 1.84 -3.68
N HIS A 49 7.44 1.85 -4.55
CA HIS A 49 7.33 1.37 -5.91
C HIS A 49 7.64 -0.13 -5.98
N TYR A 50 6.77 -0.88 -6.66
CA TYR A 50 6.91 -2.32 -6.83
C TYR A 50 7.40 -2.68 -8.23
N GLY A 51 8.27 -3.69 -8.29
CA GLY A 51 8.63 -4.38 -9.52
C GLY A 51 7.93 -5.72 -9.57
N ILE A 52 7.09 -5.94 -10.56
CA ILE A 52 6.29 -7.17 -10.74
C ILE A 52 6.87 -7.99 -11.89
N LEU A 53 6.97 -9.32 -11.70
CA LEU A 53 7.41 -10.22 -12.78
C LEU A 53 6.42 -10.19 -13.95
N LYS A 54 6.95 -10.11 -15.17
CA LYS A 54 6.13 -10.04 -16.40
C LYS A 54 5.23 -11.26 -16.60
N THR A 55 5.59 -12.39 -16.02
CA THR A 55 4.87 -13.67 -16.11
C THR A 55 3.60 -13.73 -15.27
N VAL A 56 3.40 -12.80 -14.33
CA VAL A 56 2.20 -12.79 -13.47
C VAL A 56 1.02 -12.18 -14.22
N PRO A 57 -0.21 -12.72 -14.06
CA PRO A 57 -1.41 -12.21 -14.73
C PRO A 57 -1.67 -10.72 -14.47
N LEU A 58 -2.33 -10.07 -15.42
CA LEU A 58 -2.76 -8.67 -15.36
C LEU A 58 -4.19 -8.57 -14.84
N VAL A 59 -4.51 -7.46 -14.17
CA VAL A 59 -5.90 -7.12 -13.80
C VAL A 59 -6.55 -6.23 -14.85
N GLU A 60 -7.88 -6.32 -14.92
CA GLU A 60 -8.73 -5.38 -15.65
C GLU A 60 -9.72 -4.72 -14.65
N PRO A 61 -9.98 -3.40 -14.76
CA PRO A 61 -9.33 -2.42 -15.62
C PRO A 61 -7.83 -2.26 -15.31
N GLN A 62 -7.04 -1.95 -16.33
CA GLN A 62 -5.57 -1.86 -16.20
C GLN A 62 -5.07 -0.66 -15.40
N ASN A 63 -5.89 0.36 -15.18
CA ASN A 63 -5.47 1.60 -14.55
C ASN A 63 -6.53 2.07 -13.55
N PHE A 64 -6.18 2.04 -12.26
CA PHE A 64 -7.01 2.58 -11.19
C PHE A 64 -6.18 2.85 -9.94
N ALA A 65 -6.75 3.63 -9.03
CA ALA A 65 -6.23 3.85 -7.69
C ALA A 65 -7.37 3.54 -6.72
N ALA A 66 -7.14 2.63 -5.79
CA ALA A 66 -8.21 2.15 -4.93
C ALA A 66 -7.69 1.63 -3.60
N GLY A 67 -8.65 1.39 -2.72
CA GLY A 67 -8.42 0.92 -1.37
C GLY A 67 -7.98 2.04 -0.44
N ASN A 68 -8.19 1.81 0.85
CA ASN A 68 -7.78 2.70 1.92
C ASN A 68 -7.66 1.90 3.21
N VAL A 69 -6.81 2.36 4.11
CA VAL A 69 -6.75 1.90 5.50
C VAL A 69 -6.59 3.14 6.36
N ASN A 70 -7.37 3.26 7.43
CA ASN A 70 -7.13 4.28 8.45
C ASN A 70 -5.93 3.85 9.30
N ILE A 71 -4.88 4.66 9.28
CA ILE A 71 -3.60 4.38 9.93
C ILE A 71 -3.43 5.34 11.10
N GLN A 72 -3.27 4.79 12.30
CA GLN A 72 -2.92 5.56 13.48
C GLN A 72 -1.47 5.28 13.85
N LEU A 73 -0.66 6.34 13.92
CA LEU A 73 0.77 6.28 14.25
C LEU A 73 1.04 7.06 15.54
N GLU A 74 2.04 6.64 16.32
CA GLU A 74 2.54 7.46 17.42
C GLU A 74 3.12 8.78 16.88
N GLY A 75 2.78 9.90 17.51
CA GLY A 75 3.25 11.23 17.10
C GLY A 75 2.54 11.85 15.88
N VAL A 76 1.55 11.18 15.29
CA VAL A 76 0.70 11.72 14.21
C VAL A 76 -0.72 11.91 14.77
N LEU A 77 -1.18 13.16 14.89
CA LEU A 77 -2.41 13.50 15.59
C LEU A 77 -3.65 13.21 14.76
N ASN A 78 -3.61 13.59 13.47
CA ASN A 78 -4.78 13.48 12.61
C ASN A 78 -4.85 12.14 11.86
N GLY A 79 -3.86 11.28 12.07
CA GLY A 79 -3.74 9.97 11.42
C GLY A 79 -3.17 10.05 10.00
N ALA A 80 -3.22 8.90 9.34
CA ALA A 80 -2.72 8.68 7.99
C ALA A 80 -3.66 7.76 7.20
N GLY A 81 -3.51 7.80 5.88
CA GLY A 81 -4.20 6.93 4.94
C GLY A 81 -3.23 6.29 3.97
N CYS A 82 -3.77 5.43 3.10
CA CYS A 82 -3.03 4.88 1.99
C CYS A 82 -3.90 4.68 0.76
N VAL A 83 -3.28 4.62 -0.41
CA VAL A 83 -3.94 4.28 -1.67
C VAL A 83 -3.01 3.38 -2.49
N LEU A 84 -3.58 2.32 -3.08
CA LEU A 84 -2.83 1.43 -3.94
C LEU A 84 -3.08 1.76 -5.41
N PHE A 85 -2.00 1.96 -6.15
CA PHE A 85 -2.06 2.30 -7.57
C PHE A 85 -1.73 1.10 -8.45
N ILE A 86 -2.64 0.84 -9.39
CA ILE A 86 -2.49 -0.17 -10.44
C ILE A 86 -2.26 0.58 -11.76
N ARG A 87 -1.20 0.18 -12.48
CA ARG A 87 -0.82 0.72 -13.78
C ARG A 87 -0.50 -0.41 -14.74
N ASP A 88 -1.01 -0.31 -15.97
CA ASP A 88 -0.85 -1.34 -17.01
C ASP A 88 -1.20 -2.76 -16.52
N GLY A 89 -2.23 -2.85 -15.67
CA GLY A 89 -2.73 -4.09 -15.07
C GLY A 89 -1.84 -4.67 -13.98
N ARG A 90 -0.84 -3.91 -13.47
CA ARG A 90 0.11 -4.33 -12.44
C ARG A 90 0.10 -3.41 -11.22
N LEU A 91 0.39 -3.98 -10.05
CA LEU A 91 0.79 -3.21 -8.87
C LEU A 91 1.94 -2.27 -9.25
N SER A 92 1.71 -0.98 -9.07
CA SER A 92 2.67 0.06 -9.42
C SER A 92 3.33 0.61 -8.16
N PHE A 93 2.56 1.24 -7.29
CA PHE A 93 3.06 1.75 -6.03
C PHE A 93 1.95 1.84 -4.97
N LEU A 94 2.38 1.75 -3.71
CA LEU A 94 1.58 2.12 -2.54
C LEU A 94 1.95 3.56 -2.16
N GLU A 95 0.94 4.41 -2.01
CA GLU A 95 1.08 5.73 -1.41
C GLU A 95 0.60 5.67 0.03
N CYS A 96 1.39 6.23 0.95
CA CYS A 96 0.99 6.49 2.33
C CYS A 96 1.15 7.98 2.60
N TYR A 97 0.16 8.58 3.27
CA TYR A 97 0.14 10.00 3.55
C TYR A 97 -0.47 10.28 4.92
N THR A 98 0.00 11.30 5.60
CA THR A 98 -0.67 11.93 6.75
C THR A 98 -1.66 12.98 6.26
N PHE A 99 -2.63 13.36 7.10
CA PHE A 99 -3.59 14.41 6.74
C PHE A 99 -3.04 15.81 6.94
N ASP A 100 -2.34 16.07 8.06
CA ASP A 100 -1.81 17.39 8.39
C ASP A 100 -0.39 17.37 9.00
N ASP A 101 -0.05 16.34 9.77
CA ASP A 101 1.25 16.23 10.44
C ASP A 101 2.37 15.76 9.49
N PRO A 102 3.65 16.07 9.74
CA PRO A 102 4.74 15.41 9.02
C PRO A 102 4.74 13.89 9.22
N TRP A 103 5.22 13.16 8.22
CA TRP A 103 5.45 11.73 8.36
C TRP A 103 6.54 11.46 9.42
N PRO A 104 6.34 10.54 10.38
CA PRO A 104 7.29 10.35 11.46
C PRO A 104 8.58 9.66 10.98
N ASP A 105 9.72 10.09 11.51
CA ASP A 105 11.03 9.45 11.25
C ASP A 105 11.05 7.98 11.70
N GLN A 106 10.30 7.66 12.77
CA GLN A 106 10.12 6.31 13.26
C GLN A 106 8.63 5.94 13.25
N ILE A 107 8.27 5.02 12.35
CA ILE A 107 6.92 4.46 12.27
C ILE A 107 6.66 3.56 13.49
N MET A 108 5.71 3.96 14.33
CA MET A 108 5.17 3.15 15.42
C MET A 108 3.65 3.06 15.25
N ILE A 109 3.18 1.90 14.79
CA ILE A 109 1.77 1.67 14.45
C ILE A 109 0.97 1.49 15.75
N LYS A 110 -0.04 2.34 15.96
CA LYS A 110 -1.06 2.17 17.01
C LYS A 110 -2.17 1.25 16.55
N SER A 111 -2.72 1.51 15.36
CA SER A 111 -3.76 0.67 14.77
C SER A 111 -3.82 0.83 13.25
N LEU A 112 -4.31 -0.23 12.60
CA LEU A 112 -4.77 -0.24 11.22
C LEU A 112 -6.24 -0.66 11.23
N SER A 113 -7.14 0.17 10.72
CA SER A 113 -8.59 -0.06 10.79
C SER A 113 -9.32 0.41 9.54
N GLU A 114 -10.61 0.09 9.45
CA GLU A 114 -11.50 0.59 8.38
C GLU A 114 -10.97 0.28 6.96
N ALA A 115 -10.37 -0.90 6.81
CA ALA A 115 -9.75 -1.31 5.55
C ALA A 115 -10.80 -1.47 4.44
N ILE A 116 -10.60 -0.73 3.36
CA ILE A 116 -11.33 -0.85 2.10
C ILE A 116 -10.39 -1.57 1.12
N PRO A 117 -10.77 -2.76 0.60
CA PRO A 117 -9.95 -3.46 -0.38
C PRO A 117 -9.75 -2.68 -1.68
N ALA A 118 -8.63 -2.92 -2.38
CA ALA A 118 -8.23 -2.24 -3.60
C ALA A 118 -8.97 -2.78 -4.84
N ILE A 119 -10.28 -2.52 -4.90
CA ILE A 119 -11.16 -2.80 -6.04
C ILE A 119 -11.55 -1.47 -6.68
N PRO A 120 -11.53 -1.34 -8.03
CA PRO A 120 -11.93 -0.13 -8.75
C PRO A 120 -13.41 0.22 -8.62
#